data_AF-A0A7W2JFK1-F1
#
_entry.id   AF-A0A7W2JFK1-F1
#
_cell.length_a   1.000
_cell.length_b   1.000
_cell.length_c   1.000
_cell.angle_alpha   90.00
_cell.angle_beta   90.00
_cell.angle_gamma   90.00
#
_symmetry.space_group_name_H-M   'P 1'
#
loop_
_entity.id
_entity.type
_entity.pdbx_description
1 polymer ?
#
loop_
_entity_poly.entity_id
_entity_poly.type
_entity_poly.pdbx_seq_one_letter_code
_entity_poly.pdbx_strand_id
1 'polypeptide(L)'
;MQAPTDNLYKFLAIAGMLCFIYFFFDYNKRADALDARIDALTMQQAEFLATVEALTEWAEEHTKSVKSDFFDNPSEQSAKDAFAKLSKARDEVSAKFRELKVVNAKLNKSIDIVKETFDKLKRLSFLYDIYQFASLFVAFLGVYLWYYRTQQYLDLKEKQVPIIANP
;
A
#
# COMPACT_ATOMS: atom_id res chain seq x y z
N MET A 1 -13.90 30.65 -42.75
CA MET A 1 -12.64 30.08 -42.25
C MET A 1 -12.73 29.95 -40.74
N GLN A 2 -12.69 28.73 -40.21
CA GLN A 2 -12.63 28.47 -38.78
C GLN A 2 -11.23 28.84 -38.31
N ALA A 3 -11.10 29.70 -37.30
CA ALA A 3 -9.79 30.09 -36.79
C ALA A 3 -9.10 28.85 -36.17
N PRO A 4 -7.80 28.62 -36.42
CA PRO A 4 -7.07 27.46 -35.90
C PRO A 4 -7.06 27.38 -34.36
N THR A 5 -7.50 28.44 -33.68
CA THR A 5 -7.64 28.56 -32.23
C THR A 5 -8.79 27.72 -31.63
N ASP A 6 -9.79 27.29 -32.40
CA ASP A 6 -10.88 26.45 -31.87
C ASP A 6 -10.36 25.09 -31.37
N ASN A 7 -9.44 24.49 -32.11
CA ASN A 7 -8.83 23.21 -31.74
C ASN A 7 -7.92 23.36 -30.51
N LEU A 8 -7.35 24.54 -30.29
CA LEU A 8 -6.46 24.79 -29.16
C LEU A 8 -7.20 24.75 -27.81
N TYR A 9 -8.37 25.39 -27.71
CA TYR A 9 -9.12 25.40 -26.45
C TYR A 9 -9.71 24.04 -26.09
N LYS A 10 -10.20 23.30 -27.09
CA LYS A 10 -10.64 21.90 -26.93
C LYS A 10 -9.49 21.01 -26.51
N PHE A 11 -8.32 21.16 -27.14
CA PHE A 11 -7.12 20.43 -26.75
C PHE A 11 -6.72 20.73 -25.30
N LEU A 12 -6.75 22.00 -24.89
CA LEU A 12 -6.47 22.40 -23.51
C LEU A 12 -7.43 21.74 -22.51
N ALA A 13 -8.72 21.73 -22.83
CA ALA A 13 -9.75 21.07 -22.02
C ALA A 13 -9.48 19.57 -21.86
N ILE A 14 -9.26 18.87 -22.98
CA ILE A 14 -9.01 17.43 -23.01
C ILE A 14 -7.69 17.09 -22.31
N ALA A 15 -6.62 17.83 -22.56
CA ALA A 15 -5.32 17.62 -21.93
C ALA A 15 -5.39 17.79 -20.42
N GLY A 16 -6.06 18.84 -19.92
CA GLY A 16 -6.29 19.02 -18.49
C GLY A 16 -7.05 17.85 -17.87
N MET A 17 -8.10 17.35 -18.55
CA MET A 17 -8.86 16.20 -18.08
C MET A 17 -8.02 14.92 -18.05
N LEU A 18 -7.21 14.67 -19.09
CA LEU A 18 -6.29 13.53 -19.14
C LEU A 18 -5.23 13.59 -18.03
N CYS A 19 -4.64 14.76 -17.78
CA CYS A 19 -3.70 14.95 -16.67
C CYS A 19 -4.36 14.68 -15.31
N PHE A 20 -5.57 15.18 -15.08
CA PHE A 20 -6.31 14.89 -13.86
C PHE A 20 -6.50 13.38 -13.65
N ILE A 21 -6.99 12.68 -14.67
CA ILE A 21 -7.20 11.22 -14.63
C ILE A 21 -5.86 10.52 -14.33
N TYR A 22 -4.79 10.89 -15.02
CA TYR A 22 -3.47 10.30 -14.81
C TYR A 22 -2.98 10.45 -13.36
N PHE A 23 -3.01 11.66 -12.80
CA PHE A 23 -2.56 11.89 -11.43
C PHE A 23 -3.46 11.17 -10.42
N PHE A 24 -4.78 11.17 -10.64
CA PHE A 24 -5.71 10.43 -9.79
C PHE A 24 -5.38 8.92 -9.76
N PHE A 25 -5.22 8.29 -10.91
CA PHE A 25 -4.94 6.85 -10.97
C PHE A 25 -3.52 6.49 -10.50
N ASP A 26 -2.49 7.27 -10.84
CA ASP A 26 -1.12 6.96 -10.41
C ASP A 26 -0.97 7.04 -8.89
N TYR A 27 -1.63 8.02 -8.24
CA TYR A 27 -1.66 8.10 -6.77
C TYR A 27 -2.31 6.89 -6.14
N ASN A 28 -3.55 6.56 -6.55
CA ASN A 28 -4.30 5.43 -5.98
C ASN A 28 -3.55 4.11 -6.18
N LYS A 29 -2.97 3.89 -7.38
CA LYS A 29 -2.15 2.70 -7.64
C LYS A 29 -0.96 2.57 -6.68
N ARG A 30 -0.32 3.69 -6.30
CA ARG A 30 0.79 3.67 -5.32
C ARG A 30 0.29 3.43 -3.90
N ALA A 31 -0.88 3.97 -3.55
CA ALA A 31 -1.52 3.70 -2.27
C ALA A 31 -1.88 2.22 -2.14
N ASP A 32 -2.55 1.64 -3.14
CA ASP A 32 -2.90 0.22 -3.17
C ASP A 32 -1.66 -0.68 -3.05
N ALA A 33 -0.56 -0.31 -3.72
CA ALA A 33 0.70 -1.04 -3.64
C ALA A 33 1.36 -0.96 -2.25
N LEU A 34 1.14 0.14 -1.52
CA LEU A 34 1.60 0.29 -0.14
C LEU A 34 0.74 -0.54 0.81
N ASP A 35 -0.59 -0.50 0.65
CA ASP A 35 -1.53 -1.28 1.46
C ASP A 35 -1.29 -2.79 1.30
N ALA A 36 -1.10 -3.26 0.06
CA ALA A 36 -0.74 -4.67 -0.18
C ALA A 36 0.58 -5.09 0.52
N ARG A 37 1.54 -4.17 0.67
CA ARG A 37 2.77 -4.44 1.43
C ARG A 37 2.53 -4.46 2.94
N ILE A 38 1.67 -3.57 3.44
CA ILE A 38 1.26 -3.55 4.85
C ILE A 38 0.56 -4.86 5.21
N ASP A 39 -0.36 -5.33 4.37
CA ASP A 39 -1.07 -6.59 4.56
C ASP A 39 -0.11 -7.79 4.58
N ALA A 40 0.83 -7.83 3.62
CA ALA A 40 1.84 -8.88 3.57
C ALA A 40 2.73 -8.90 4.82
N LEU A 41 3.14 -7.74 5.33
CA LEU A 41 3.92 -7.65 6.58
C LEU A 41 3.10 -8.02 7.81
N THR A 42 1.81 -7.65 7.83
CA THR A 42 0.90 -8.00 8.93
C THR A 42 0.72 -9.52 9.00
N MET A 43 0.59 -10.19 7.85
CA MET A 43 0.51 -11.65 7.78
C MET A 43 1.83 -12.30 8.25
N GLN A 44 2.99 -11.80 7.80
CA GLN A 44 4.29 -12.27 8.26
C GLN A 44 4.50 -12.08 9.77
N GLN A 45 4.00 -10.98 10.33
CA GLN A 45 4.04 -10.72 11.76
C GLN A 45 3.16 -11.73 12.53
N ALA A 46 1.96 -12.04 12.02
CA ALA A 46 1.08 -13.03 12.61
C ALA A 46 1.71 -14.44 12.57
N GLU A 47 2.30 -14.85 11.44
CA GLU A 47 3.04 -16.12 11.32
C GLU A 47 4.22 -16.20 12.29
N PHE A 48 4.96 -15.09 12.43
CA PHE A 48 6.07 -15.00 13.37
C PHE A 48 5.60 -15.20 14.83
N LEU A 49 4.51 -14.52 15.22
CA LEU A 49 3.93 -14.65 16.56
C LEU A 49 3.43 -16.07 16.83
N ALA A 50 2.72 -16.68 15.87
CA ALA A 50 2.28 -18.07 15.99
C ALA A 50 3.45 -19.05 16.13
N THR A 51 4.57 -18.79 15.44
CA THR A 51 5.78 -19.62 15.56
C THR A 51 6.43 -19.48 16.94
N VAL A 52 6.45 -18.26 17.50
CA VAL A 52 6.96 -18.01 18.85
C VAL A 52 6.08 -18.70 19.89
N GLU A 53 4.75 -18.62 19.74
CA GLU A 53 3.78 -19.28 20.62
C GLU A 53 3.95 -20.80 20.58
N ALA A 54 3.96 -21.41 19.40
CA ALA A 54 4.16 -22.86 19.24
C ALA A 54 5.50 -23.33 19.83
N LEU A 55 6.57 -22.54 19.66
CA LEU A 55 7.87 -22.87 20.26
C LEU A 55 7.83 -22.78 21.80
N THR A 56 7.06 -21.83 22.34
CA THR A 56 6.88 -21.66 23.79
C THR A 56 6.09 -22.82 24.37
N GLU A 57 4.97 -23.21 23.74
CA GLU A 57 4.17 -24.37 24.14
C GLU A 57 5.00 -25.67 24.10
N TRP A 58 5.77 -25.87 23.02
CA TRP A 58 6.66 -27.03 22.87
C TRP A 58 7.71 -27.10 24.00
N ALA A 59 8.30 -25.96 24.35
CA ALA A 59 9.28 -25.87 25.44
C ALA A 59 8.64 -26.15 26.82
N GLU A 60 7.42 -25.67 27.04
CA GLU A 60 6.66 -25.96 28.27
C GLU A 60 6.30 -27.44 28.38
N GLU A 61 5.86 -28.08 27.29
CA GLU A 61 5.53 -29.51 27.26
C GLU A 61 6.77 -30.37 27.56
N HIS A 62 7.92 -30.06 26.95
CA HIS A 62 9.17 -30.75 27.24
C HIS A 62 9.63 -30.56 28.68
N THR A 63 9.45 -29.36 29.23
CA THR A 63 9.76 -29.09 30.64
C THR A 63 8.85 -29.89 31.59
N LYS A 64 7.55 -30.00 31.28
CA LYS A 64 6.59 -30.81 32.05
C LYS A 64 6.92 -32.30 31.97
N SER A 65 7.22 -32.83 30.78
CA SER A 65 7.60 -34.23 30.58
C SER A 65 8.89 -34.60 31.33
N VAL A 66 9.92 -33.75 31.28
CA VAL A 66 11.16 -34.01 32.02
C VAL A 66 10.92 -33.94 33.53
N LYS A 67 10.04 -33.03 33.99
CA LYS A 67 9.66 -32.95 35.38
C LYS A 67 8.94 -34.23 35.84
N SER A 68 7.96 -34.74 35.09
CA SER A 68 7.28 -36.00 35.45
C SER A 68 8.23 -37.19 35.48
N ASP A 69 9.06 -37.36 34.45
CA ASP A 69 10.06 -38.45 34.36
C ASP A 69 10.99 -38.47 35.60
N PHE A 70 11.37 -37.28 36.09
CA PHE A 70 12.23 -37.13 37.26
C PHE A 70 11.53 -37.47 38.60
N PHE A 71 10.25 -37.09 38.75
CA PHE A 71 9.49 -37.34 39.99
C PHE A 71 9.05 -38.81 40.10
N ASP A 72 8.73 -39.47 38.99
CA ASP A 72 8.19 -40.84 38.99
C ASP A 72 9.27 -41.92 39.17
N ASN A 73 10.54 -41.62 38.85
CA ASN A 73 11.65 -42.56 39.03
C ASN A 73 12.95 -41.82 39.41
N PRO A 74 13.17 -41.52 40.71
CA PRO A 74 14.36 -40.80 41.18
C PRO A 74 15.59 -41.70 41.28
N SER A 75 16.01 -42.27 40.15
CA SER A 75 17.29 -42.97 40.02
C SER A 75 18.37 -42.02 39.47
N GLU A 76 19.62 -42.27 39.83
CA GLU A 76 20.76 -41.48 39.31
C GLU A 76 20.83 -41.52 37.77
N GLN A 77 20.45 -42.65 37.17
CA GLN A 77 20.40 -42.81 35.72
C GLN A 77 19.27 -41.97 35.10
N SER A 78 18.08 -41.97 35.71
CA SER A 78 16.94 -41.13 35.29
C SER A 78 17.29 -39.64 35.35
N ALA A 79 18.02 -39.21 36.38
CA ALA A 79 18.49 -37.83 36.49
C ALA A 79 19.46 -37.43 35.37
N LYS A 80 20.39 -38.32 35.00
CA LYS A 80 21.33 -38.08 33.87
C LYS A 80 20.59 -38.02 32.53
N ASP A 81 19.62 -38.91 32.31
CA ASP A 81 18.83 -38.95 31.07
C ASP A 81 17.91 -37.72 30.95
N ALA A 82 17.25 -37.32 32.04
CA ALA A 82 16.46 -36.10 32.13
C ALA A 82 17.30 -34.84 31.82
N PHE A 83 18.52 -34.76 32.37
CA PHE A 83 19.42 -33.65 32.10
C PHE A 83 19.88 -33.62 30.64
N ALA A 84 20.19 -34.78 30.05
CA ALA A 84 20.55 -34.88 28.63
C ALA A 84 19.40 -34.45 27.71
N LYS A 85 18.16 -34.88 28.00
CA LYS A 85 16.95 -34.45 27.29
C LYS A 85 16.75 -32.93 27.38
N LEU A 86 16.85 -32.36 28.58
CA LEU A 86 16.75 -30.91 28.79
C LEU A 86 17.84 -30.12 28.06
N SER A 87 19.08 -30.61 28.10
CA SER A 87 20.18 -29.95 27.38
C SER A 87 19.94 -29.94 25.87
N LYS A 88 19.49 -31.07 25.31
CA LYS A 88 19.17 -31.16 23.88
C LYS A 88 18.00 -30.24 23.50
N ALA A 89 16.92 -30.25 24.28
CA ALA A 89 15.78 -29.37 24.06
C ALA A 89 16.20 -27.88 24.16
N ARG A 90 17.03 -27.52 25.14
CA ARG A 90 17.60 -26.17 25.26
C ARG A 90 18.39 -25.77 24.03
N ASP A 91 19.21 -26.66 23.49
CA ASP A 91 20.02 -26.38 22.29
C ASP A 91 19.13 -26.20 21.05
N GLU A 92 18.08 -27.01 20.92
CA GLU A 92 17.07 -26.89 19.86
C GLU A 92 16.28 -25.57 19.95
N VAL A 93 15.77 -25.20 21.15
CA VAL A 93 15.13 -23.89 21.37
C VAL A 93 16.08 -22.76 21.04
N SER A 94 17.33 -22.84 21.53
CA SER A 94 18.35 -21.82 21.31
C SER A 94 18.63 -21.62 19.82
N ALA A 95 18.74 -22.71 19.05
CA ALA A 95 18.90 -22.65 17.60
C ALA A 95 17.70 -21.98 16.93
N LYS A 96 16.47 -22.40 17.27
CA LYS A 96 15.23 -21.79 16.73
C LYS A 96 15.08 -20.33 17.11
N PHE A 97 15.46 -19.95 18.32
CA PHE A 97 15.41 -18.56 18.77
C PHE A 97 16.42 -17.68 18.00
N ARG A 98 17.57 -18.22 17.59
CA ARG A 98 18.50 -17.50 16.71
C ARG A 98 17.89 -17.28 15.33
N GLU A 99 17.23 -18.28 14.74
CA GLU A 99 16.50 -18.14 13.47
C GLU A 99 15.41 -17.05 13.59
N LEU A 100 14.60 -17.10 14.65
CA LEU A 100 13.55 -16.13 14.92
C LEU A 100 14.10 -14.71 15.13
N LYS A 101 15.24 -14.53 15.77
CA LYS A 101 15.89 -13.22 15.89
C LYS A 101 16.23 -12.62 14.52
N VAL A 102 16.70 -13.44 13.58
CA VAL A 102 17.00 -12.99 12.21
C VAL A 102 15.72 -12.60 11.49
N VAL A 103 14.65 -13.40 11.62
CA VAL A 103 13.34 -13.08 11.04
C VAL A 103 12.78 -11.77 11.61
N ASN A 104 12.83 -11.60 12.93
CA ASN A 104 12.38 -10.37 13.59
C ASN A 104 13.18 -9.14 13.13
N ALA A 105 14.50 -9.27 12.98
CA ALA A 105 15.33 -8.18 12.45
C ALA A 105 14.94 -7.81 11.00
N LYS A 106 14.64 -8.80 10.15
CA LYS A 106 14.13 -8.56 8.80
C LYS A 106 12.76 -7.88 8.82
N LEU A 107 11.85 -8.34 9.68
CA LEU A 107 10.50 -7.78 9.81
C LEU A 107 10.56 -6.30 10.24
N ASN A 108 11.37 -5.99 11.26
CA ASN A 108 11.59 -4.61 11.71
C ASN A 108 12.14 -3.71 10.59
N LYS A 109 13.14 -4.20 9.84
CA LYS A 109 13.66 -3.45 8.68
C LYS A 109 12.59 -3.22 7.62
N SER A 110 11.73 -4.20 7.34
CA SER A 110 10.63 -4.05 6.38
C SER A 110 9.58 -3.06 6.86
N ILE A 111 9.27 -3.04 8.16
CA ILE A 111 8.38 -2.04 8.78
C ILE A 111 8.95 -0.63 8.59
N ASP A 112 10.26 -0.44 8.79
CA ASP A 112 10.91 0.85 8.58
C ASP A 112 10.82 1.31 7.12
N ILE A 113 11.02 0.40 6.16
CA ILE A 113 10.85 0.69 4.73
C ILE A 113 9.41 1.08 4.39
N VAL A 114 8.43 0.41 4.98
CA VAL A 114 7.01 0.74 4.79
C VAL A 114 6.68 2.11 5.38
N LYS A 115 7.17 2.43 6.58
CA LYS A 115 7.03 3.77 7.18
C LYS A 115 7.64 4.85 6.30
N GLU A 116 8.86 4.64 5.80
CA GLU A 116 9.51 5.58 4.88
C GLU A 116 8.69 5.75 3.59
N THR A 117 8.15 4.66 3.05
CA THR A 117 7.31 4.69 1.84
C THR A 117 6.00 5.42 2.08
N PHE A 118 5.38 5.22 3.24
CA PHE A 118 4.18 5.93 3.68
C PHE A 118 4.44 7.44 3.81
N ASP A 119 5.53 7.83 4.46
CA ASP A 119 5.91 9.25 4.58
C ASP A 119 6.17 9.90 3.22
N LYS A 120 6.83 9.17 2.31
CA LYS A 120 7.02 9.62 0.92
C LYS A 120 5.68 9.77 0.20
N LEU A 121 4.78 8.80 0.32
CA LEU A 121 3.45 8.85 -0.30
C LEU A 121 2.61 10.01 0.25
N LYS A 122 2.69 10.29 1.56
CA LYS A 122 2.01 11.42 2.21
C LYS A 122 2.53 12.78 1.72
N ARG A 123 3.84 12.92 1.50
CA ARG A 123 4.38 14.15 0.87
C ARG A 123 3.95 14.26 -0.58
N LEU A 124 3.91 13.12 -1.28
CA LEU A 124 3.50 13.05 -2.66
C LEU A 124 2.00 13.37 -2.83
N SER A 125 1.15 12.98 -1.88
CA SER A 125 -0.29 13.23 -1.94
C SER A 125 -0.58 14.72 -2.07
N PHE A 126 0.10 15.56 -1.28
CA PHE A 126 -0.04 17.01 -1.37
C PHE A 126 0.32 17.57 -2.75
N LEU A 127 1.40 17.07 -3.36
CA LEU A 127 1.78 17.48 -4.72
C LEU A 127 0.76 17.00 -5.77
N TYR A 128 0.23 15.79 -5.59
CA TYR A 128 -0.80 15.24 -6.47
C TYR A 128 -2.10 16.03 -6.39
N ASP A 129 -2.52 16.44 -5.20
CA ASP A 129 -3.70 17.28 -5.00
C ASP A 129 -3.54 18.62 -5.74
N ILE A 130 -2.36 19.24 -5.64
CA ILE A 130 -2.03 20.47 -6.39
C ILE A 130 -2.11 20.21 -7.89
N TYR A 131 -1.48 19.13 -8.40
CA TYR A 131 -1.49 18.83 -9.82
C TYR A 131 -2.88 18.46 -10.35
N GLN A 132 -3.69 17.74 -9.58
CA GLN A 132 -5.08 17.44 -9.92
C GLN A 132 -5.90 18.73 -10.00
N PHE A 133 -5.79 19.61 -9.00
CA PHE A 133 -6.48 20.90 -9.01
C PHE A 133 -6.05 21.77 -10.18
N ALA A 134 -4.74 21.89 -10.42
CA ALA A 134 -4.21 22.63 -11.57
C ALA A 134 -4.69 22.04 -12.91
N SER A 135 -4.77 20.71 -13.02
CA SER A 135 -5.26 20.02 -14.23
C SER A 135 -6.75 20.30 -14.47
N LEU A 136 -7.58 20.25 -13.43
CA LEU A 136 -9.00 20.62 -13.50
C LEU A 136 -9.18 22.10 -13.85
N PHE A 137 -8.37 22.97 -13.26
CA PHE A 137 -8.40 24.40 -13.57
C PHE A 137 -8.06 24.67 -15.05
N VAL A 138 -7.02 24.01 -15.58
CA VAL A 138 -6.67 24.07 -17.00
C VAL A 138 -7.81 23.54 -17.88
N ALA A 139 -8.42 22.41 -17.48
CA ALA A 139 -9.55 21.84 -18.21
C ALA A 139 -10.73 22.83 -18.28
N PHE A 140 -11.08 23.42 -17.14
CA PHE A 140 -12.12 24.44 -17.02
C PHE A 140 -11.81 25.68 -17.86
N LEU A 141 -10.58 26.19 -17.82
CA LEU A 141 -10.16 27.31 -18.66
C LEU A 141 -10.29 26.98 -20.16
N GLY A 142 -9.94 25.75 -20.57
CA GLY A 142 -10.13 25.29 -21.95
C GLY A 142 -11.59 25.35 -22.37
N VAL A 143 -12.51 24.80 -21.56
CA VAL A 143 -13.95 24.83 -21.83
C VAL A 143 -14.49 26.26 -21.81
N TYR A 144 -14.09 27.06 -20.83
CA TYR A 144 -14.50 28.45 -20.69
C TYR A 144 -14.11 29.28 -21.92
N LEU A 145 -12.82 29.22 -22.31
CA LEU A 145 -12.32 29.94 -23.47
C LEU A 145 -12.99 29.46 -24.75
N TRP A 146 -13.16 28.14 -24.91
CA TRP A 146 -13.86 27.58 -26.05
C TRP A 146 -15.30 28.11 -26.17
N TYR A 147 -16.04 28.12 -25.05
CA TYR A 147 -17.42 28.57 -25.03
C TYR A 147 -17.55 30.05 -25.38
N TYR A 148 -16.85 30.93 -24.64
CA TYR A 148 -17.00 32.38 -24.81
C TYR A 148 -16.34 32.92 -26.08
N ARG A 149 -15.27 32.29 -26.57
CA ARG A 149 -14.57 32.78 -27.78
C ARG A 149 -15.11 32.17 -29.07
N THR A 150 -15.50 30.90 -29.05
CA THR A 150 -15.94 30.20 -30.26
C THR A 150 -17.44 29.95 -30.24
N GLN A 151 -17.94 29.20 -29.26
CA GLN A 151 -19.31 28.67 -29.28
C GLN A 151 -20.36 29.78 -29.23
N GLN A 152 -20.20 30.75 -28.32
CA GLN A 152 -21.15 31.85 -28.16
C GLN A 152 -21.35 32.64 -29.46
N TYR A 153 -20.28 32.84 -30.24
CA TYR A 153 -20.37 33.53 -31.52
C TYR A 153 -21.15 32.71 -32.56
N LEU A 154 -20.99 31.39 -32.58
CA LEU A 154 -21.75 30.49 -33.44
C LEU A 154 -23.23 30.45 -33.04
N ASP A 155 -23.51 30.31 -31.74
CA ASP A 155 -24.88 30.30 -31.20
C ASP A 155 -25.63 31.59 -31.53
N LEU A 156 -24.96 32.75 -31.46
CA LEU A 156 -25.54 34.05 -31.83
C LEU A 156 -25.81 34.15 -33.33
N LYS A 157 -24.92 33.61 -34.18
CA LYS A 157 -25.11 33.58 -35.63
C LYS A 157 -26.32 32.73 -36.03
N GLU A 158 -26.46 31.54 -35.46
CA GLU A 158 -27.59 30.66 -35.73
C GLU A 158 -28.93 31.32 -35.39
N LYS A 159 -28.99 32.07 -34.27
CA LYS A 159 -30.18 32.82 -33.87
C LYS A 159 -30.55 33.98 -34.79
N GLN A 160 -29.58 34.53 -35.53
CA GLN A 160 -29.79 35.67 -36.44
C GLN A 160 -30.18 35.24 -37.86
N VAL A 161 -30.06 33.95 -38.21
CA VAL A 161 -30.53 33.46 -39.52
C VAL A 161 -32.06 33.38 -39.47
N PRO A 162 -32.80 34.23 -40.21
CA PRO A 162 -34.25 34.12 -40.24
C PRO A 162 -34.61 32.73 -40.78
N ILE A 163 -35.55 32.07 -40.12
CA ILE A 163 -36.18 30.86 -40.65
C ILE A 163 -36.88 31.30 -41.93
N ILE A 164 -36.19 31.18 -43.07
CA ILE A 164 -36.84 31.24 -44.37
C ILE A 164 -37.68 29.96 -44.38
N ALA A 165 -38.93 30.10 -43.95
CA ALA A 165 -39.94 29.08 -44.07
C ALA A 165 -40.02 28.72 -45.55
N ASN A 166 -39.43 27.59 -45.93
CA ASN A 166 -39.72 27.00 -47.22
C ASN A 166 -41.20 26.60 -47.20
N PRO A 167 -42.00 27.05 -48.18
CA PRO A 167 -43.40 26.65 -48.31
C PRO A 167 -43.56 25.14 -48.58
#